data_AF-A0A7D9IL12-F1
#
_entry.id   AF-A0A7D9IL12-F1
#
_cell.length_a   1.000
_cell.length_b   1.000
_cell.length_c   1.000
_cell.angle_alpha   90.00
_cell.angle_beta   90.00
_cell.angle_gamma   90.00
#
_symmetry.space_group_name_H-M   'P 1'
#
loop_
_entity.id
_entity.type
_entity.pdbx_description
1 polymer ?
#
loop_
_entity_poly.entity_id
_entity_poly.type
_entity_poly.pdbx_seq_one_letter_code
_entity_poly.pdbx_strand_id
1 'polypeptide(L)'
;MSETVWNQTIVTIKAKSRGIHNITEEIQKLPQLTGYKIGLANLCLQHTSASLSLNECWDTTVRDDMEMMLNRLAPEDAPYKHQMEGPDDMPGIVQ
;
A
#
# COMPACT_ATOMS: atom_id res chain seq x y z
N MET A 1 -5.37 -36.90 -1.65
CA MET A 1 -5.78 -35.53 -1.32
C MET A 1 -4.53 -34.67 -1.43
N SER A 2 -4.50 -33.66 -2.29
CA SER A 2 -3.36 -32.73 -2.34
C SER A 2 -3.35 -31.91 -1.06
N GLU A 3 -2.26 -31.94 -0.30
CA GLU A 3 -2.10 -31.05 0.85
C GLU A 3 -2.25 -29.60 0.41
N THR A 4 -3.06 -28.83 1.13
CA THR A 4 -3.16 -27.39 0.92
C THR A 4 -1.89 -26.75 1.44
N VAL A 5 -1.00 -26.36 0.52
CA VAL A 5 0.24 -25.67 0.86
C VAL A 5 -0.05 -24.17 1.01
N TRP A 6 -0.01 -23.65 2.23
CA TRP A 6 -0.05 -22.21 2.50
C TRP A 6 1.35 -21.71 2.87
N ASN A 7 1.77 -20.60 2.26
CA ASN A 7 3.02 -19.92 2.58
C ASN A 7 2.71 -18.52 3.10
N GLN A 8 3.40 -18.13 4.17
CA GLN A 8 3.36 -16.79 4.72
C GLN A 8 4.80 -16.29 4.92
N THR A 9 5.05 -15.05 4.50
CA THR A 9 6.35 -14.40 4.66
C THR A 9 6.14 -12.93 4.99
N ILE A 10 7.08 -12.35 5.73
CA ILE A 10 7.10 -10.90 6.00
C ILE A 10 8.03 -10.26 4.97
N VAL A 11 7.54 -9.19 4.35
CA VAL A 11 8.33 -8.39 3.40
C VAL A 11 8.53 -7.02 4.00
N THR A 12 9.78 -6.61 4.16
CA THR A 12 10.12 -5.26 4.63
C THR A 12 10.39 -4.37 3.42
N ILE A 13 9.59 -3.33 3.28
CA ILE A 13 9.76 -2.29 2.25
C ILE A 13 10.50 -1.12 2.89
N LYS A 14 11.42 -0.49 2.15
CA LYS A 14 12.13 0.70 2.62
C LYS A 14 11.13 1.84 2.85
N ALA A 15 11.38 2.64 3.89
CA ALA A 15 10.63 3.86 4.14
C ALA A 15 10.59 4.74 2.87
N LYS A 16 9.40 5.26 2.57
CA LYS A 16 9.15 6.16 1.45
C LYS A 16 8.68 7.50 2.02
N SER A 17 8.92 8.58 1.28
CA SER A 17 8.25 9.84 1.56
C SER A 17 6.74 9.69 1.36
N ARG A 18 5.96 10.63 1.90
CA ARG A 18 4.53 10.76 1.57
C ARG A 18 4.32 10.74 0.05
N GLY A 19 3.25 10.08 -0.39
CA GLY A 19 2.89 9.93 -1.80
C GLY A 19 2.60 8.48 -2.19
N ILE A 20 2.43 8.24 -3.49
CA ILE A 20 2.07 6.92 -4.03
C ILE A 20 3.27 6.22 -4.65
N HIS A 21 3.57 5.02 -4.15
CA HIS A 21 4.74 4.25 -4.54
C HIS A 21 4.35 2.91 -5.13
N ASN A 22 4.90 2.58 -6.30
CA ASN A 22 4.78 1.24 -6.85
C ASN A 22 5.74 0.30 -6.10
N ILE A 23 5.20 -0.78 -5.53
CA ILE A 23 5.93 -1.81 -4.80
C ILE A 23 5.89 -3.19 -5.49
N THR A 24 5.42 -3.23 -6.74
CA THR A 24 5.18 -4.49 -7.48
C THR A 24 6.47 -5.30 -7.61
N GLU A 25 7.60 -4.67 -7.87
CA GLU A 25 8.89 -5.37 -7.98
C GLU A 25 9.34 -6.00 -6.66
N GLU A 26 9.15 -5.31 -5.54
CA GLU A 26 9.47 -5.82 -4.21
C GLU A 26 8.65 -7.07 -3.87
N ILE A 27 7.38 -7.11 -4.30
CA ILE A 27 6.51 -8.28 -4.12
C ILE A 27 6.87 -9.40 -5.11
N GLN A 28 7.15 -9.08 -6.38
CA GLN A 28 7.49 -10.09 -7.40
C GLN A 28 8.81 -10.82 -7.13
N LYS A 29 9.73 -10.22 -6.36
CA LYS A 29 11.00 -10.86 -5.95
C LYS A 29 10.81 -12.00 -4.96
N LEU A 30 9.60 -12.25 -4.46
CA LEU A 30 9.32 -13.36 -3.55
C LEU A 30 9.43 -14.71 -4.28
N PRO A 31 10.40 -15.56 -3.91
CA PRO A 31 10.62 -16.84 -4.60
C PRO A 31 9.39 -17.75 -4.50
N GLN A 32 8.59 -17.63 -3.44
CA GLN A 32 7.38 -18.41 -3.23
C GLN A 32 6.35 -18.20 -4.35
N LEU A 33 6.30 -17.02 -4.99
CA LEU A 33 5.33 -16.74 -6.04
C LEU A 33 5.54 -17.62 -7.28
N THR A 34 6.79 -17.94 -7.60
CA THR A 34 7.14 -18.78 -8.77
C THR A 34 6.77 -20.26 -8.59
N GLY A 35 6.55 -20.71 -7.35
CA GLY A 35 6.19 -22.10 -7.05
C GLY A 35 4.73 -22.45 -7.32
N TYR A 36 3.87 -21.46 -7.58
CA TYR A 36 2.44 -21.65 -7.77
C TYR A 36 2.02 -21.29 -9.19
N LYS A 37 1.30 -22.21 -9.85
CA LYS A 37 0.65 -21.91 -11.14
C LYS A 37 -0.66 -21.14 -10.96
N ILE A 38 -1.42 -21.47 -9.91
CA ILE A 38 -2.71 -20.86 -9.56
C ILE A 38 -2.76 -20.83 -8.02
N GLY A 39 -3.19 -19.70 -7.45
CA GLY A 39 -3.30 -19.54 -6.01
C GLY A 39 -3.96 -18.21 -5.65
N LEU A 40 -4.03 -17.92 -4.35
CA LEU A 40 -4.50 -16.65 -3.81
C LEU A 40 -3.35 -15.99 -3.05
N ALA A 41 -3.05 -14.74 -3.37
CA ALA A 41 -2.11 -13.91 -2.62
C ALA A 41 -2.90 -12.93 -1.74
N ASN A 42 -2.66 -12.98 -0.43
CA ASN A 42 -3.15 -11.98 0.51
C ASN A 42 -2.00 -11.06 0.89
N LEU A 43 -2.16 -9.76 0.69
CA LEU A 43 -1.20 -8.74 1.10
C LEU A 43 -1.80 -7.97 2.28
N CYS A 44 -1.17 -8.11 3.44
CA CYS A 44 -1.55 -7.39 4.66
C CYS A 44 -0.47 -6.37 4.99
N LEU A 45 -0.83 -5.09 4.95
CA LEU A 45 0.04 -4.00 5.36
C LEU A 45 0.00 -3.86 6.87
N GLN A 46 1.15 -4.01 7.51
CA GLN A 46 1.30 -3.90 8.97
C GLN A 46 1.64 -2.43 9.36
N HIS A 47 0.80 -1.49 8.91
CA HIS A 47 0.95 -0.07 9.19
C HIS A 47 -0.43 0.58 9.31
N THR A 48 -0.57 1.61 10.16
CA THR A 48 -1.87 2.25 10.43
C THR A 48 -2.12 3.52 9.64
N SER A 49 -1.06 4.17 9.13
CA SER A 49 -1.14 5.40 8.33
C SER A 49 -0.69 5.21 6.88
N ALA A 50 -0.85 3.99 6.35
CA ALA A 50 -0.60 3.70 4.95
C ALA A 50 -1.58 2.63 4.45
N SER A 51 -1.84 2.65 3.14
CA SER A 51 -2.82 1.79 2.48
C SER A 51 -2.18 1.07 1.28
N LEU A 52 -2.71 -0.11 0.93
CA LEU A 52 -2.37 -0.81 -0.32
C LEU A 52 -3.50 -0.62 -1.32
N SER A 53 -3.15 -0.26 -2.56
CA SER A 53 -4.09 -0.14 -3.67
C SER A 53 -3.59 -0.93 -4.88
N LEU A 54 -4.53 -1.34 -5.73
CA LEU A 54 -4.27 -1.94 -7.02
C LEU A 54 -4.85 -1.02 -8.08
N ASN A 55 -4.01 -0.56 -9.01
CA ASN A 55 -4.41 0.35 -10.07
C ASN A 55 -3.54 0.12 -11.33
N GLU A 56 -3.88 0.81 -12.41
CA GLU A 56 -3.04 0.93 -13.58
C GLU A 56 -1.67 1.51 -13.20
N CYS A 57 -0.60 0.90 -13.73
CA CYS A 57 0.77 1.34 -13.50
C CYS A 57 1.58 1.44 -14.81
N TRP A 58 0.89 1.70 -15.93
CA TRP A 58 1.54 1.95 -17.22
C TRP A 58 1.93 3.42 -17.37
N ASP A 59 0.97 4.32 -17.19
CA ASP A 59 1.20 5.76 -17.20
C ASP A 59 1.64 6.24 -15.82
N THR A 60 2.78 6.94 -15.76
CA THR A 60 3.30 7.47 -14.50
C THR A 60 2.41 8.55 -13.89
N THR A 61 1.63 9.26 -14.72
CA THR A 61 0.73 10.36 -14.29
C THR A 61 -0.44 9.87 -13.44
N VAL A 62 -0.84 8.60 -13.55
CA VAL A 62 -1.88 8.01 -12.70
C VAL A 62 -1.55 8.17 -11.22
N ARG A 63 -0.26 8.07 -10.85
CA ARG A 63 0.18 8.27 -9.47
C ARG A 63 0.04 9.72 -9.03
N ASP A 64 0.36 10.66 -9.90
CA ASP A 64 0.23 12.09 -9.63
C ASP A 64 -1.26 12.47 -9.47
N ASP A 65 -2.13 11.95 -10.33
CA ASP A 65 -3.58 12.18 -10.28
C ASP A 65 -4.22 11.58 -9.02
N MET A 66 -3.81 10.36 -8.65
CA MET A 66 -4.27 9.73 -7.42
C MET A 66 -3.81 10.52 -6.19
N GLU A 67 -2.55 10.95 -6.14
CA GLU A 67 -2.04 11.77 -5.05
C GLU A 67 -2.76 13.12 -4.95
N MET A 68 -2.99 13.78 -6.10
CA MET A 68 -3.80 15.00 -6.17
C MET A 68 -5.21 14.76 -5.61
N MET A 69 -5.86 13.65 -5.99
CA MET A 69 -7.22 13.35 -5.53
C MET A 69 -7.26 13.05 -4.03
N LEU A 70 -6.31 12.30 -3.49
CA LEU A 70 -6.22 12.03 -2.05
C LEU A 70 -6.02 13.32 -1.26
N ASN A 71 -5.14 14.21 -1.73
CA ASN A 71 -4.92 15.54 -1.12
C ASN A 71 -6.18 16.40 -1.14
N ARG A 72 -7.05 16.23 -2.14
CA ARG A 72 -8.33 16.94 -2.24
C ARG A 72 -9.41 16.34 -1.33
N LEU A 73 -9.46 15.01 -1.23
CA LEU A 73 -10.48 14.30 -0.46
C LEU A 73 -10.21 14.32 1.05
N ALA A 74 -8.93 14.24 1.43
CA ALA A 74 -8.47 14.28 2.80
C ALA A 74 -7.28 15.25 2.93
N PRO A 75 -7.56 16.57 2.94
CA PRO A 75 -6.53 17.59 3.11
C PRO A 75 -5.88 17.52 4.49
N GLU A 76 -4.58 17.80 4.56
CA GLU A 76 -3.80 17.76 5.81
C GLU A 76 -4.29 18.78 6.86
N ASP A 77 -4.81 19.91 6.41
CA ASP A 77 -5.34 21.00 7.25
C ASP A 77 -6.85 20.91 7.50
N ALA A 78 -7.49 19.80 7.12
CA ALA A 78 -8.90 19.59 7.42
C ALA A 78 -9.13 19.55 8.95
N PRO A 79 -10.34 19.94 9.43
CA PRO A 79 -10.65 19.99 10.86
C PRO A 79 -10.90 18.59 11.45
N TYR A 80 -9.89 17.73 11.40
CA TYR A 80 -9.94 16.39 11.97
C TYR A 80 -10.12 16.45 13.47
N LYS A 81 -10.93 15.51 14.01
CA LYS A 81 -11.14 15.36 15.45
C LYS A 81 -10.00 14.60 16.12
N HIS A 82 -9.45 13.64 15.40
CA HIS A 82 -8.19 12.99 15.75
C HIS A 82 -7.09 14.02 15.46
N GLN A 83 -6.29 14.40 16.45
CA GLN A 83 -5.23 15.44 16.34
C GLN A 83 -3.96 15.08 17.12
N MET A 84 -3.92 13.93 17.81
CA MET A 84 -2.88 13.63 18.79
C MET A 84 -1.55 13.18 18.19
N GLU A 85 -1.52 12.74 16.93
CA GLU A 85 -0.33 12.15 16.29
C GLU A 85 0.46 13.15 15.43
N GLY A 86 0.07 14.43 15.45
CA GLY A 86 0.73 15.49 14.68
C GLY A 86 0.09 15.72 13.30
N PRO A 87 0.24 16.92 12.72
CA PRO A 87 -0.41 17.31 11.47
C PRO A 87 -0.03 16.42 10.28
N ASP A 88 1.16 15.81 10.31
CA ASP A 88 1.69 14.94 9.28
C ASP A 88 1.04 13.54 9.23
N ASP A 89 0.53 13.03 10.35
CA ASP A 89 -0.08 11.69 10.44
C ASP A 89 -1.62 11.72 10.34
N MET A 90 -2.24 12.90 10.55
CA MET A 90 -3.70 13.06 10.55
C MET A 90 -4.40 12.61 9.27
N PRO A 91 -3.95 13.01 8.06
CA PRO A 91 -4.60 12.55 6.84
C PRO A 91 -4.31 11.08 6.55
N GLY A 92 -3.19 10.53 7.02
CA GLY A 92 -2.74 9.17 6.69
C GLY A 92 -3.70 8.06 7.12
N ILE A 93 -4.53 8.30 8.13
CA ILE A 93 -5.54 7.34 8.63
C ILE A 93 -6.83 7.35 7.78
N VAL A 94 -7.12 8.47 7.12
CA VAL A 94 -8.36 8.67 6.35
C VAL A 94 -8.15 8.65 4.83
N GLN A 95 -6.89 8.49 4.39
CA GLN A 95 -6.47 8.41 2.99
C GLN A 95 -6.40 6.98 2.44
#